data_AF-A0A520IKI2-F1
#
_entry.id   AF-A0A520IKI2-F1
#
_cell.length_a   1.000
_cell.length_b   1.000
_cell.length_c   1.000
_cell.angle_alpha   90.00
_cell.angle_beta   90.00
_cell.angle_gamma   90.00
#
_symmetry.space_group_name_H-M   'P 1'
#
loop_
_entity.id
_entity.type
_entity.pdbx_description
1 polymer ?
#
loop_
_entity_poly.entity_id
_entity_poly.type
_entity_poly.pdbx_seq_one_letter_code
_entity_poly.pdbx_strand_id
1 'polypeptide(L)'
;MKTTEKKIGENQYLSDIMKELAKNCIYHKPTGAGITHLELMAQRHGIIIEVNKPVIQGKCEEFNGKNRRKLLVRGVYEGVTVQEIIDYLQSDVKHKKIITTPESYPKVVEAFKELDMLQEMYRTYFMLFDECERTIQDVDYRKSIILPMEDFFKFTNKAFVSATPIIPSDPRFIHQKFKYVRIIPNYDTKQNVILTITNNSLLSFKNYIEKSGQNQYFIFLNSTKSICTVIDFLNIDRPTWADVGPNFCNVR
;
A
#
# COMPACT_ATOMS: atom_id res chain seq x y z
N MET A 1 13.00 14.67 -16.23
CA MET A 1 12.26 13.41 -16.48
C MET A 1 11.10 13.69 -17.43
N LYS A 2 10.78 12.83 -18.41
CA LYS A 2 9.63 13.08 -19.32
C LYS A 2 8.32 12.89 -18.53
N THR A 3 7.42 13.85 -18.60
CA THR A 3 6.11 13.81 -17.92
C THR A 3 4.97 13.54 -18.89
N THR A 4 3.99 12.77 -18.47
CA THR A 4 2.73 12.52 -19.19
C THR A 4 1.57 12.69 -18.23
N GLU A 5 0.53 13.39 -18.66
CA GLU A 5 -0.67 13.59 -17.86
C GLU A 5 -1.82 12.73 -18.37
N LYS A 6 -2.61 12.18 -17.46
CA LYS A 6 -3.88 11.51 -17.73
C LYS A 6 -4.96 12.09 -16.83
N LYS A 7 -6.20 12.14 -17.33
CA LYS A 7 -7.35 12.61 -16.55
C LYS A 7 -8.13 11.43 -16.00
N ILE A 8 -8.69 11.60 -14.81
CA ILE A 8 -9.60 10.63 -14.18
C ILE A 8 -10.86 11.34 -13.72
N GLY A 9 -12.01 10.75 -14.06
CA GLY A 9 -13.35 11.19 -13.69
C GLY A 9 -13.70 10.93 -12.24
N GLU A 10 -14.75 11.59 -11.77
CA GLU A 10 -15.39 11.23 -10.50
C GLU A 10 -15.91 9.79 -10.60
N ASN A 11 -15.74 9.00 -9.52
CA ASN A 11 -16.09 7.58 -9.46
C ASN A 11 -15.38 6.67 -10.49
N GLN A 12 -14.35 7.14 -11.19
CA GLN A 12 -13.50 6.31 -12.02
C GLN A 12 -12.29 5.77 -11.25
N TYR A 13 -11.84 4.58 -11.63
CA TYR A 13 -10.61 3.95 -11.19
C TYR A 13 -9.57 3.95 -12.31
N LEU A 14 -8.32 3.66 -11.99
CA LEU A 14 -7.26 3.57 -13.00
C LEU A 14 -7.55 2.51 -14.08
N SER A 15 -8.26 1.44 -13.73
CA SER A 15 -8.73 0.42 -14.68
C SER A 15 -9.62 0.98 -15.79
N ASP A 16 -10.29 2.11 -15.58
CA ASP A 16 -11.17 2.73 -16.57
C ASP A 16 -10.40 3.55 -17.60
N ILE A 17 -9.19 4.00 -17.26
CA ILE A 17 -8.39 4.92 -18.09
C ILE A 17 -7.06 4.31 -18.57
N MET A 18 -6.70 3.12 -18.09
CA MET A 18 -5.54 2.37 -18.52
C MET A 18 -5.65 0.87 -18.23
N LYS A 19 -5.11 0.05 -19.13
CA LYS A 19 -5.16 -1.41 -19.05
C LYS A 19 -4.18 -2.01 -18.05
N GLU A 20 -2.98 -1.46 -17.96
CA GLU A 20 -1.91 -1.93 -17.07
C GLU A 20 -0.85 -0.83 -16.85
N LEU A 21 -0.05 -0.98 -15.81
CA LEU A 21 1.06 -0.08 -15.53
C LEU A 21 2.22 -0.31 -16.52
N ALA A 22 2.75 0.77 -17.04
CA ALA A 22 3.95 0.77 -17.87
C ALA A 22 5.21 0.67 -17.00
N LYS A 23 6.23 -0.02 -17.52
CA LYS A 23 7.53 -0.14 -16.84
C LYS A 23 8.31 1.18 -16.86
N ASN A 24 9.19 1.33 -15.87
CA ASN A 24 10.02 2.51 -15.64
C ASN A 24 9.16 3.78 -15.60
N CYS A 25 8.04 3.72 -14.89
CA CYS A 25 7.17 4.85 -14.65
C CYS A 25 7.07 5.15 -13.16
N ILE A 26 7.03 6.44 -12.84
CA ILE A 26 6.65 6.97 -11.53
C ILE A 26 5.22 7.48 -11.69
N TYR A 27 4.27 6.85 -11.00
CA TYR A 27 2.86 7.20 -11.02
C TYR A 27 2.53 8.12 -9.85
N HIS A 28 1.93 9.27 -10.13
CA HIS A 28 1.33 10.14 -9.12
C HIS A 28 -0.18 10.13 -9.34
N LYS A 29 -0.92 9.62 -8.35
CA LYS A 29 -2.36 9.37 -8.45
C LYS A 29 -3.13 9.92 -7.25
N PRO A 30 -4.43 10.25 -7.41
CA PRO A 30 -5.31 10.49 -6.27
C PRO A 30 -5.43 9.25 -5.38
N THR A 31 -5.52 9.45 -4.07
CA THR A 31 -5.81 8.37 -3.11
C THR A 31 -7.06 7.60 -3.52
N GLY A 32 -7.06 6.27 -3.34
CA GLY A 32 -8.21 5.44 -3.70
C GLY A 32 -8.39 5.14 -5.20
N ALA A 33 -7.54 5.64 -6.11
CA ALA A 33 -7.70 5.40 -7.55
C ALA A 33 -7.46 3.93 -8.01
N GLY A 34 -7.17 2.99 -7.10
CA GLY A 34 -7.14 1.56 -7.41
C GLY A 34 -5.88 1.04 -8.12
N ILE A 35 -4.70 1.63 -7.89
CA ILE A 35 -3.46 1.21 -8.58
C ILE A 35 -3.02 -0.21 -8.24
N THR A 36 -3.09 -0.60 -6.96
CA THR A 36 -2.82 -1.96 -6.50
C THR A 36 -3.77 -2.95 -7.16
N HIS A 37 -5.06 -2.62 -7.22
CA HIS A 37 -6.09 -3.46 -7.86
C HIS A 37 -5.80 -3.64 -9.35
N LEU A 38 -5.44 -2.56 -10.06
CA LEU A 38 -5.06 -2.61 -11.47
C LEU A 38 -3.91 -3.60 -11.71
N GLU A 39 -2.85 -3.55 -10.89
CA GLU A 39 -1.71 -4.46 -11.05
C GLU A 39 -2.06 -5.92 -10.72
N LEU A 40 -2.92 -6.15 -9.72
CA LEU A 40 -3.40 -7.50 -9.38
C LEU A 40 -4.24 -8.12 -10.50
N MET A 41 -4.99 -7.31 -11.26
CA MET A 41 -5.77 -7.77 -12.43
C MET A 41 -4.92 -7.96 -13.69
N ALA A 42 -3.72 -7.39 -13.76
CA ALA A 42 -2.86 -7.46 -14.94
C ALA A 42 -2.46 -8.91 -15.26
N GLN A 43 -2.42 -9.28 -16.55
CA GLN A 43 -2.10 -10.64 -17.01
C GLN A 43 -0.58 -10.90 -17.06
N ARG A 44 0.09 -10.73 -15.92
CA ARG A 44 1.54 -10.91 -15.72
C ARG A 44 1.86 -11.24 -14.27
N HIS A 45 3.06 -11.78 -14.01
CA HIS A 45 3.53 -11.96 -12.63
C HIS A 45 3.77 -10.60 -11.96
N GLY A 46 3.47 -10.47 -10.67
CA GLY A 46 3.55 -9.22 -9.94
C GLY A 46 4.03 -9.42 -8.50
N ILE A 47 4.92 -8.53 -8.06
CA ILE A 47 5.32 -8.35 -6.66
C ILE A 47 5.04 -6.89 -6.30
N ILE A 48 4.20 -6.67 -5.29
CA ILE A 48 3.85 -5.34 -4.81
C ILE A 48 4.44 -5.15 -3.42
N ILE A 49 5.25 -4.11 -3.24
CA ILE A 49 5.70 -3.66 -1.92
C ILE A 49 4.66 -2.69 -1.39
N GLU A 50 4.06 -3.01 -0.24
CA GLU A 50 3.00 -2.23 0.40
C GLU A 50 3.28 -2.14 1.91
N VAL A 51 3.33 -0.93 2.46
CA VAL A 51 3.64 -0.71 3.89
C VAL A 51 2.47 -1.03 4.81
N ASN A 52 1.24 -0.92 4.33
CA ASN A 52 0.04 -1.03 5.14
C ASN A 52 -0.52 -2.46 5.13
N LYS A 53 -0.26 -3.22 6.20
CA LYS A 53 -0.75 -4.61 6.36
C LYS A 53 -2.27 -4.76 6.13
N PRO A 54 -3.15 -3.91 6.70
CA PRO A 54 -4.58 -3.88 6.36
C PRO A 54 -4.90 -3.84 4.87
N VAL A 55 -4.13 -3.08 4.06
CA VAL A 55 -4.33 -3.02 2.60
C VAL A 55 -4.04 -4.38 1.97
N ILE A 56 -2.94 -5.02 2.38
CA ILE A 56 -2.59 -6.37 1.92
C ILE A 56 -3.70 -7.37 2.26
N GLN A 57 -4.19 -7.34 3.51
CA GLN A 57 -5.24 -8.24 3.97
C GLN A 57 -6.54 -8.02 3.19
N GLY A 58 -6.99 -6.77 3.05
CA GLY A 58 -8.18 -6.43 2.27
C GLY A 58 -8.08 -6.90 0.82
N LYS A 59 -6.91 -6.75 0.17
CA LYS A 59 -6.70 -7.26 -1.20
C LYS A 59 -6.69 -8.78 -1.26
N CYS A 60 -6.12 -9.47 -0.28
CA CYS A 60 -6.19 -10.93 -0.21
C CYS A 60 -7.63 -11.41 -0.04
N GLU A 61 -8.41 -10.77 0.82
CA GLU A 61 -9.83 -11.10 1.02
C GLU A 61 -10.67 -10.85 -0.24
N GLU A 62 -10.45 -9.71 -0.90
CA GLU A 62 -11.12 -9.35 -2.16
C GLU A 62 -10.87 -10.37 -3.27
N PHE A 63 -9.62 -10.78 -3.49
CA PHE A 63 -9.25 -11.64 -4.61
C PHE A 63 -9.36 -13.14 -4.31
N ASN A 64 -9.07 -13.58 -3.09
CA ASN A 64 -9.13 -15.01 -2.74
C ASN A 64 -10.50 -15.43 -2.21
N GLY A 65 -11.32 -14.47 -1.77
CA GLY A 65 -12.55 -14.74 -1.05
C GLY A 65 -12.32 -15.59 0.20
N LYS A 66 -13.24 -16.52 0.47
CA LYS A 66 -13.13 -17.46 1.61
C LYS A 66 -12.24 -18.66 1.34
N ASN A 67 -11.74 -18.84 0.10
CA ASN A 67 -11.01 -20.03 -0.28
C ASN A 67 -9.52 -19.90 0.07
N ARG A 68 -9.16 -20.41 1.25
CA ARG A 68 -7.76 -20.43 1.71
C ARG A 68 -6.87 -21.46 0.98
N ARG A 69 -7.45 -22.38 0.19
CA ARG A 69 -6.71 -23.46 -0.49
C ARG A 69 -6.29 -23.12 -1.92
N LYS A 70 -6.96 -22.16 -2.57
CA LYS A 70 -6.60 -21.69 -3.91
C LYS A 70 -6.49 -20.17 -3.92
N LEU A 71 -5.30 -19.70 -3.54
CA LEU A 71 -4.99 -18.27 -3.49
C LEU A 71 -4.73 -17.77 -4.91
N LEU A 72 -5.41 -16.70 -5.34
CA LEU A 72 -5.04 -15.93 -6.52
C LEU A 72 -3.92 -14.94 -6.17
N VAL A 73 -3.94 -14.38 -4.96
CA VAL A 73 -2.99 -13.41 -4.45
C VAL A 73 -2.40 -13.90 -3.12
N ARG A 74 -1.07 -13.83 -2.97
CA ARG A 74 -0.38 -14.16 -1.72
C ARG A 74 0.04 -12.89 -0.99
N GLY A 75 -0.61 -12.63 0.14
CA GLY A 75 -0.16 -11.64 1.11
C GLY A 75 1.01 -12.19 1.92
N VAL A 76 2.08 -11.41 2.05
CA VAL A 76 3.29 -11.77 2.80
C VAL A 76 3.58 -10.68 3.83
N TYR A 77 3.32 -11.00 5.07
CA TYR A 77 3.53 -10.12 6.22
C TYR A 77 3.99 -10.98 7.41
N GLU A 78 4.18 -10.37 8.58
CA GLU A 78 4.56 -11.08 9.80
C GLU A 78 3.65 -12.30 10.07
N GLY A 79 4.27 -13.45 10.36
CA GLY A 79 3.59 -14.74 10.54
C GLY A 79 3.55 -15.63 9.29
N VAL A 80 3.73 -15.08 8.08
CA VAL A 80 3.86 -15.89 6.85
C VAL A 80 5.25 -16.51 6.75
N THR A 81 5.33 -17.80 6.43
CA THR A 81 6.57 -18.57 6.29
C THR A 81 7.08 -18.61 4.85
N VAL A 82 8.36 -18.91 4.66
CA VAL A 82 8.98 -19.10 3.33
C VAL A 82 8.34 -20.27 2.59
N GLN A 83 8.09 -21.39 3.29
CA GLN A 83 7.44 -22.57 2.70
C GLN A 83 6.07 -22.23 2.12
N GLU A 84 5.25 -21.44 2.80
CA GLU A 84 3.94 -21.05 2.25
C GLU A 84 4.04 -20.17 0.99
N ILE A 85 5.15 -19.43 0.82
CA ILE A 85 5.43 -18.67 -0.40
C ILE A 85 5.85 -19.63 -1.51
N ILE A 86 6.71 -20.61 -1.20
CA ILE A 86 7.12 -21.68 -2.14
C ILE A 86 5.90 -22.45 -2.65
N ASP A 87 5.02 -22.89 -1.75
CA ASP A 87 3.79 -23.63 -2.10
C ASP A 87 2.91 -22.80 -3.06
N TYR A 88 2.80 -21.49 -2.81
CA TYR A 88 2.08 -20.58 -3.70
C TYR A 88 2.76 -20.44 -5.07
N LEU A 89 4.09 -20.30 -5.11
CA LEU A 89 4.86 -20.21 -6.35
C LEU A 89 4.73 -21.50 -7.19
N GLN A 90 4.65 -22.66 -6.56
CA GLN A 90 4.49 -23.97 -7.23
C GLN A 90 3.04 -24.32 -7.60
N SER A 91 2.05 -23.56 -7.12
CA SER A 91 0.62 -23.79 -7.45
C SER A 91 0.29 -23.64 -8.95
N ASP A 92 -0.94 -24.03 -9.34
CA ASP A 92 -1.45 -23.93 -10.72
C ASP A 92 -1.85 -22.49 -11.15
N VAL A 93 -1.67 -21.51 -10.26
CA VAL A 93 -2.00 -20.10 -10.54
C VAL A 93 -1.11 -19.57 -11.67
N LYS A 94 -1.71 -19.27 -12.82
CA LYS A 94 -1.04 -18.82 -14.05
C LYS A 94 -0.17 -17.57 -13.86
N HIS A 95 -0.70 -16.56 -13.17
CA HIS A 95 0.00 -15.30 -12.92
C HIS A 95 0.18 -15.11 -11.42
N LYS A 96 1.41 -15.29 -10.94
CA LYS A 96 1.74 -15.17 -9.51
C LYS A 96 1.69 -13.71 -9.09
N LYS A 97 0.91 -13.43 -8.04
CA LYS A 97 0.68 -12.12 -7.44
C LYS A 97 1.06 -12.18 -5.97
N ILE A 98 2.13 -11.48 -5.60
CA ILE A 98 2.58 -11.36 -4.22
C ILE A 98 2.42 -9.90 -3.81
N ILE A 99 1.83 -9.66 -2.65
CA ILE A 99 1.82 -8.34 -1.99
C ILE A 99 2.51 -8.52 -0.66
N THR A 100 3.55 -7.74 -0.38
CA THR A 100 4.40 -7.93 0.79
C THR A 100 4.74 -6.64 1.48
N THR A 101 4.87 -6.70 2.81
CA THR A 101 5.50 -5.60 3.55
C THR A 101 7.00 -5.56 3.25
N PRO A 102 7.66 -4.40 3.35
CA PRO A 102 9.11 -4.31 3.22
C PRO A 102 9.86 -5.27 4.15
N GLU A 103 9.41 -5.39 5.40
CA GLU A 103 10.02 -6.25 6.43
C GLU A 103 9.93 -7.73 6.09
N SER A 104 8.88 -8.14 5.36
CA SER A 104 8.65 -9.54 4.99
C SER A 104 9.15 -9.87 3.58
N TYR A 105 9.53 -8.87 2.78
CA TYR A 105 10.12 -9.05 1.45
C TYR A 105 11.35 -10.00 1.42
N PRO A 106 12.26 -10.01 2.41
CA PRO A 106 13.37 -10.97 2.43
C PRO A 106 12.91 -12.43 2.28
N LYS A 107 11.74 -12.79 2.84
CA LYS A 107 11.17 -14.14 2.72
C LYS A 107 10.74 -14.47 1.30
N VAL A 108 10.26 -13.47 0.55
CA VAL A 108 9.94 -13.62 -0.88
C VAL A 108 11.21 -13.93 -1.65
N VAL A 109 12.27 -13.14 -1.43
CA VAL A 109 13.58 -13.35 -2.06
C VAL A 109 14.14 -14.74 -1.73
N GLU A 110 14.02 -15.17 -0.48
CA GLU A 110 14.43 -16.51 -0.02
C GLU A 110 13.66 -17.62 -0.73
N ALA A 111 12.33 -17.53 -0.83
CA ALA A 111 11.50 -18.50 -1.56
C ALA A 111 11.90 -18.63 -3.05
N PHE A 112 12.18 -17.50 -3.72
CA PHE A 112 12.68 -17.53 -5.11
C PHE A 112 14.09 -18.12 -5.22
N LYS A 113 14.95 -17.93 -4.21
CA LYS A 113 16.29 -18.54 -4.18
C LYS A 113 16.23 -20.06 -4.00
N GLU A 114 15.39 -20.54 -3.09
CA GLU A 114 15.23 -21.99 -2.84
C GLU A 114 14.71 -22.74 -4.07
N LEU A 115 13.91 -22.07 -4.91
CA LEU A 115 13.42 -22.61 -6.17
C LEU A 115 14.36 -22.41 -7.36
N ASP A 116 15.54 -21.80 -7.15
CA ASP A 116 16.48 -21.39 -8.22
C ASP A 116 15.82 -20.46 -9.28
N MET A 117 14.84 -19.67 -8.86
CA MET A 117 14.04 -18.77 -9.71
C MET A 117 14.42 -17.29 -9.52
N LEU A 118 15.50 -16.97 -8.81
CA LEU A 118 15.83 -15.58 -8.48
C LEU A 118 16.07 -14.71 -9.73
N GLN A 119 16.70 -15.25 -10.77
CA GLN A 119 16.88 -14.52 -12.03
C GLN A 119 15.57 -14.34 -12.80
N GLU A 120 14.69 -15.34 -12.74
CA GLU A 120 13.35 -15.26 -13.34
C GLU A 120 12.52 -14.19 -12.65
N MET A 121 12.60 -14.09 -11.32
CA MET A 121 11.95 -13.03 -10.53
C MET A 121 12.30 -11.65 -11.10
N TYR A 122 13.59 -11.31 -11.22
CA TYR A 122 14.01 -10.00 -11.73
C TYR A 122 13.67 -9.75 -13.20
N ARG A 123 13.60 -10.79 -14.03
CA ARG A 123 13.38 -10.65 -15.48
C ARG A 123 11.91 -10.62 -15.87
N THR A 124 11.07 -11.41 -15.20
CA THR A 124 9.70 -11.69 -15.66
C THR A 124 8.63 -11.05 -14.78
N TYR A 125 8.87 -10.90 -13.48
CA TYR A 125 7.89 -10.30 -12.58
C TYR A 125 7.88 -8.78 -12.73
N PHE A 126 6.70 -8.19 -12.55
CA PHE A 126 6.52 -6.75 -12.44
C PHE A 126 6.61 -6.34 -10.96
N MET A 127 7.60 -5.52 -10.61
CA MET A 127 7.71 -4.98 -9.25
C MET A 127 7.02 -3.62 -9.16
N LEU A 128 5.96 -3.53 -8.36
CA LEU A 128 5.30 -2.28 -8.01
C LEU A 128 5.73 -1.86 -6.61
N PHE A 129 6.27 -0.66 -6.48
CA PHE A 129 6.48 -0.04 -5.18
C PHE A 129 5.30 0.92 -4.93
N ASP A 130 4.40 0.58 -4.00
CA ASP A 130 3.15 1.34 -3.75
C ASP A 130 3.21 2.07 -2.40
N GLU A 131 2.76 3.33 -2.37
CA GLU A 131 2.61 4.19 -1.16
C GLU A 131 3.80 4.20 -0.16
N CYS A 132 5.03 4.02 -0.63
CA CYS A 132 6.22 3.97 0.23
C CYS A 132 7.03 5.27 0.28
N GLU A 133 6.61 6.33 -0.40
CA GLU A 133 7.34 7.62 -0.42
C GLU A 133 7.54 8.21 0.98
N ARG A 134 6.58 8.01 1.91
CA ARG A 134 6.72 8.44 3.32
C ARG A 134 7.90 7.77 4.02
N THR A 135 8.35 6.61 3.54
CA THR A 135 9.42 5.83 4.17
C THR A 135 10.78 6.03 3.51
N ILE A 136 10.83 6.72 2.36
CA ILE A 136 12.07 7.04 1.62
C ILE A 136 12.54 8.48 1.92
N GLN A 137 11.61 9.37 2.31
CA GLN A 137 11.90 10.77 2.62
C GLN A 137 12.26 11.02 4.09
N ASP A 138 11.84 10.14 5.01
CA ASP A 138 12.37 10.17 6.37
C ASP A 138 13.83 9.72 6.34
N VAL A 139 14.70 10.59 6.87
CA VAL A 139 16.17 10.50 6.85
C VAL A 139 16.70 9.22 7.52
N ASP A 140 15.84 8.51 8.25
CA ASP A 140 16.04 7.13 8.66
C ASP A 140 15.42 6.18 7.62
N TYR A 141 16.16 5.92 6.55
CA TYR A 141 15.90 4.79 5.64
C TYR A 141 15.66 3.56 6.52
N ARG A 142 14.38 3.16 6.72
CA ARG A 142 14.08 1.97 7.52
C ARG A 142 14.87 0.84 6.91
N LYS A 143 15.72 0.17 7.71
CA LYS A 143 16.58 -0.92 7.22
C LYS A 143 15.81 -1.95 6.39
N SER A 144 14.51 -2.13 6.69
CA SER A 144 13.58 -2.98 5.95
C SER A 144 13.29 -2.57 4.51
N ILE A 145 13.48 -1.31 4.11
CA ILE A 145 13.24 -0.82 2.74
C ILE A 145 14.48 -0.88 1.85
N ILE A 146 15.68 -0.92 2.43
CA ILE A 146 16.94 -0.94 1.67
C ILE A 146 16.93 -2.10 0.67
N LEU A 147 16.67 -3.33 1.14
CA LEU A 147 16.67 -4.51 0.27
C LEU A 147 15.60 -4.43 -0.84
N PRO A 148 14.30 -4.18 -0.54
CA PRO A 148 13.30 -3.97 -1.59
C PRO A 148 13.68 -2.90 -2.61
N MET A 149 14.31 -1.80 -2.20
CA MET A 149 14.71 -0.73 -3.13
C MET A 149 15.91 -1.14 -3.99
N GLU A 150 16.92 -1.80 -3.40
CA GLU A 150 18.05 -2.33 -4.18
C GLU A 150 17.58 -3.35 -5.22
N ASP A 151 16.68 -4.25 -4.82
CA ASP A 151 16.11 -5.24 -5.73
C ASP A 151 15.19 -4.59 -6.76
N PHE A 152 14.41 -3.56 -6.39
CA PHE A 152 13.60 -2.80 -7.33
C PHE A 152 14.41 -2.37 -8.55
N PHE A 153 15.61 -1.82 -8.38
CA PHE A 153 16.42 -1.41 -9.53
C PHE A 153 17.01 -2.56 -10.36
N LYS A 154 16.97 -3.82 -9.87
CA LYS A 154 17.34 -5.03 -10.61
C LYS A 154 16.18 -5.57 -11.46
N PHE A 155 14.92 -5.28 -11.12
CA PHE A 155 13.77 -5.73 -11.92
C PHE A 155 13.76 -5.07 -13.31
N THR A 156 13.56 -5.89 -14.34
CA THR A 156 13.37 -5.42 -15.72
C THR A 156 12.04 -4.67 -15.87
N ASN A 157 10.99 -5.19 -15.23
CA ASN A 157 9.64 -4.63 -15.28
C ASN A 157 9.28 -4.10 -13.90
N LYS A 158 9.11 -2.78 -13.79
CA LYS A 158 8.84 -2.14 -12.50
C LYS A 158 8.19 -0.78 -12.65
N ALA A 159 7.42 -0.38 -11.65
CA ALA A 159 6.92 0.97 -11.52
C ALA A 159 6.92 1.40 -10.06
N PHE A 160 6.99 2.71 -9.86
CA PHE A 160 6.96 3.34 -8.56
C PHE A 160 5.69 4.18 -8.46
N VAL A 161 5.00 4.15 -7.32
CA VAL A 161 3.87 5.03 -7.03
C VAL A 161 4.32 6.03 -5.99
N SER A 162 4.06 7.32 -6.25
CA SER A 162 4.30 8.40 -5.30
C SER A 162 2.97 9.07 -4.99
N ALA A 163 2.58 9.09 -3.72
CA ALA A 163 1.45 9.92 -3.27
C ALA A 163 1.79 11.42 -3.27
N THR A 164 3.07 11.79 -3.36
CA THR A 164 3.50 13.19 -3.41
C THR A 164 3.99 13.56 -4.81
N PRO A 165 3.86 14.82 -5.21
CA PRO A 165 4.46 15.31 -6.46
C PRO A 165 5.99 15.39 -6.41
N ILE A 166 6.63 15.08 -5.27
CA ILE A 166 8.07 15.15 -5.10
C ILE A 166 8.70 13.95 -5.81
N ILE A 167 9.57 14.22 -6.77
CA ILE A 167 10.32 13.20 -7.49
C ILE A 167 11.36 12.60 -6.53
N PRO A 168 11.47 11.27 -6.41
CA PRO A 168 12.50 10.62 -5.62
C PRO A 168 13.91 11.09 -6.02
N SER A 169 14.79 11.32 -5.04
CA SER A 169 16.15 11.84 -5.24
C SER A 169 17.16 10.79 -5.71
N ASP A 170 16.81 9.50 -5.66
CA ASP A 170 17.72 8.42 -6.05
C ASP A 170 18.10 8.54 -7.55
N PRO A 171 19.40 8.67 -7.88
CA PRO A 171 19.85 8.92 -9.25
C PRO A 171 19.52 7.77 -10.21
N ARG A 172 19.26 6.56 -9.71
CA ARG A 172 18.91 5.40 -10.54
C ARG A 172 17.60 5.59 -11.29
N PHE A 173 16.66 6.40 -10.78
CA PHE A 173 15.45 6.77 -11.54
C PHE A 173 15.81 7.52 -12.83
N ILE A 174 16.82 8.40 -12.78
CA ILE A 174 17.30 9.14 -13.96
C ILE A 174 18.09 8.20 -14.88
N HIS A 175 19.05 7.44 -14.32
CA HIS A 175 19.88 6.51 -15.10
C HIS A 175 19.07 5.46 -15.86
N GLN A 176 18.00 4.94 -15.24
CA GLN A 176 17.10 3.97 -15.85
C GLN A 176 15.97 4.61 -16.67
N LYS A 177 16.06 5.91 -16.92
CA LYS A 177 15.17 6.68 -17.83
C LYS A 177 13.70 6.56 -17.44
N PHE A 178 13.40 6.66 -16.15
CA PHE A 178 12.01 6.67 -15.70
C PHE A 178 11.22 7.83 -16.34
N LYS A 179 9.91 7.63 -16.47
CA LYS A 179 8.96 8.66 -16.92
C LYS A 179 8.01 8.97 -15.78
N TYR A 180 7.59 10.22 -15.68
CA TYR A 180 6.60 10.63 -14.70
C TYR A 180 5.20 10.58 -15.32
N VAL A 181 4.27 9.88 -14.68
CA VAL A 181 2.87 9.77 -15.12
C VAL A 181 1.99 10.38 -14.04
N ARG A 182 1.39 11.52 -14.36
CA ARG A 182 0.52 12.26 -13.44
C ARG A 182 -0.93 11.99 -13.79
N ILE A 183 -1.66 11.36 -12.87
CA ILE A 183 -3.10 11.16 -12.96
C ILE A 183 -3.78 12.32 -12.23
N ILE A 184 -4.57 13.09 -12.97
CA ILE A 184 -5.16 14.35 -12.50
C ILE A 184 -6.68 14.19 -12.48
N PRO A 185 -7.34 14.37 -11.33
CA PRO A 185 -8.79 14.39 -11.26
C PRO A 185 -9.30 15.58 -12.08
N ASN A 186 -10.33 15.36 -12.91
CA ASN A 186 -11.02 16.43 -13.64
C ASN A 186 -12.28 16.93 -12.90
N TYR A 187 -12.41 16.57 -11.63
CA TYR A 187 -13.47 16.96 -10.70
C TYR A 187 -12.85 17.65 -9.48
N ASP A 188 -13.68 18.36 -8.71
CA ASP A 188 -13.21 18.99 -7.48
C ASP A 188 -12.94 17.92 -6.41
N THR A 189 -11.70 17.90 -5.92
CA THR A 189 -11.26 16.98 -4.87
C THR A 189 -11.17 17.64 -3.51
N LYS A 190 -11.52 18.93 -3.40
CA LYS A 190 -11.53 19.65 -2.14
C LYS A 190 -12.58 19.05 -1.21
N GLN A 191 -12.13 18.67 -0.03
CA GLN A 191 -13.02 18.28 1.06
C GLN A 191 -13.39 19.53 1.86
N ASN A 192 -14.67 19.63 2.25
CA ASN A 192 -15.10 20.68 3.16
C ASN A 192 -14.50 20.39 4.55
N VAL A 193 -13.62 21.28 5.01
CA VAL A 193 -12.97 21.16 6.33
C VAL A 193 -13.64 22.12 7.30
N ILE A 194 -14.11 21.59 8.42
CA ILE A 194 -14.63 22.40 9.53
C ILE A 194 -13.50 22.61 10.53
N LEU A 195 -13.04 23.86 10.67
CA LEU A 195 -12.05 24.23 11.66
C LEU A 195 -12.74 24.62 12.98
N THR A 196 -12.48 23.88 14.04
CA THR A 196 -12.96 24.21 15.39
C THR A 196 -11.82 24.80 16.20
N ILE A 197 -11.92 26.07 16.58
CA ILE A 197 -10.99 26.73 17.49
C ILE A 197 -11.46 26.48 18.91
N THR A 198 -10.62 25.90 19.75
CA THR A 198 -10.97 25.54 21.13
C THR A 198 -9.76 25.55 22.05
N ASN A 199 -9.97 25.88 23.32
CA ASN A 199 -8.99 25.70 24.39
C ASN A 199 -9.13 24.32 25.09
N ASN A 200 -10.17 23.54 24.74
CA ASN A 200 -10.41 22.20 25.25
C ASN A 200 -10.84 21.26 24.11
N SER A 201 -9.86 20.62 23.49
CA SER A 201 -10.06 19.72 22.35
C SER A 201 -10.92 18.51 22.69
N LEU A 202 -10.78 17.94 23.89
CA LEU A 202 -11.55 16.76 24.32
C LEU A 202 -13.04 17.06 24.43
N LEU A 203 -13.41 18.15 25.11
CA LEU A 203 -14.81 18.54 25.27
C LEU A 203 -15.43 18.92 23.92
N SER A 204 -14.72 19.70 23.10
CA SER A 204 -15.18 20.05 21.75
C SER A 204 -15.39 18.81 20.89
N PHE A 205 -14.49 17.83 20.98
CA PHE A 205 -14.60 16.59 20.24
C PHE A 205 -15.79 15.74 20.69
N LYS A 206 -16.01 15.58 22.00
CA LYS A 206 -17.19 14.89 22.54
C LYS A 206 -18.49 15.53 22.07
N ASN A 207 -18.59 16.85 22.19
CA ASN A 207 -19.76 17.60 21.73
C ASN A 207 -19.99 17.43 20.21
N TYR A 208 -18.91 17.30 19.42
CA TYR A 208 -19.02 17.05 17.99
C TYR A 208 -19.57 15.65 17.69
N ILE A 209 -19.03 14.61 18.33
CA ILE A 209 -19.50 13.23 18.17
C ILE A 209 -20.99 13.12 18.53
N GLU A 210 -21.36 13.63 19.71
CA GLU A 210 -22.75 13.58 20.21
C GLU A 210 -23.74 14.26 19.27
N LYS A 211 -23.32 15.35 18.60
CA LYS A 211 -24.17 16.09 17.65
C LYS A 211 -24.20 15.48 16.26
N SER A 212 -23.08 14.95 15.78
CA SER A 212 -22.98 14.55 14.38
C SER A 212 -23.73 13.25 14.07
N GLY A 213 -23.94 12.38 15.07
CA GLY A 213 -24.74 11.16 14.95
C GLY A 213 -24.16 10.13 13.96
N GLN A 214 -22.89 10.25 13.58
CA GLN A 214 -22.24 9.30 12.68
C GLN A 214 -21.94 7.98 13.40
N ASN A 215 -21.98 6.88 12.64
CA ASN A 215 -21.72 5.54 13.18
C ASN A 215 -20.22 5.26 13.36
N GLN A 216 -19.35 5.94 12.60
CA GLN A 216 -17.91 5.68 12.60
C GLN A 216 -17.13 7.00 12.49
N TYR A 217 -16.00 7.08 13.20
CA TYR A 217 -15.10 8.23 13.18
C TYR A 217 -13.65 7.76 12.99
N PHE A 218 -12.92 8.44 12.10
CA PHE A 218 -11.47 8.28 11.97
C PHE A 218 -10.77 9.42 12.68
N ILE A 219 -10.04 9.10 13.76
CA ILE A 219 -9.41 10.08 14.63
C ILE A 219 -7.89 9.97 14.47
N PHE A 220 -7.26 11.06 14.03
CA PHE A 220 -5.82 11.12 13.83
C PHE A 220 -5.16 11.92 14.95
N LEU A 221 -4.34 11.25 15.76
CA LEU A 221 -3.61 11.84 16.89
C LEU A 221 -2.12 11.54 16.72
N ASN A 222 -1.27 12.48 17.13
CA ASN A 222 0.18 12.38 16.94
C ASN A 222 0.94 11.90 18.19
N SER A 223 0.26 11.50 19.27
CA SER A 223 0.91 10.97 20.47
C SER A 223 0.11 9.81 21.09
N THR A 224 0.82 8.79 21.56
CA THR A 224 0.23 7.64 22.26
C THR A 224 -0.51 8.08 23.53
N LYS A 225 0.04 9.05 24.27
CA LYS A 225 -0.62 9.64 25.44
C LYS A 225 -1.97 10.28 25.07
N SER A 226 -2.02 11.02 23.97
CA SER A 226 -3.27 11.63 23.48
C SER A 226 -4.28 10.57 23.06
N ILE A 227 -3.83 9.51 22.40
CA ILE A 227 -4.66 8.37 22.00
C ILE A 227 -5.30 7.72 23.24
N CYS A 228 -4.50 7.34 24.25
CA CYS A 228 -5.02 6.76 25.49
C CYS A 228 -6.01 7.70 26.19
N THR A 229 -5.67 9.00 26.28
CA THR A 229 -6.54 10.01 26.90
C THR A 229 -7.91 10.09 26.21
N VAL A 230 -7.96 10.07 24.88
CA VAL A 230 -9.23 10.10 24.12
C VAL A 230 -10.04 8.82 24.31
N ILE A 231 -9.39 7.66 24.28
CA ILE A 231 -10.04 6.35 24.50
C ILE A 231 -10.71 6.33 25.88
N ASP A 232 -9.97 6.73 26.92
CA ASP A 232 -10.46 6.72 28.31
C ASP A 232 -11.55 7.77 28.51
N PHE A 233 -11.38 8.98 27.96
CA PHE A 233 -12.35 10.07 28.10
C PHE A 233 -13.70 9.76 27.43
N LEU A 234 -13.67 9.08 26.28
CA LEU A 234 -14.88 8.68 25.55
C LEU A 234 -15.42 7.32 25.99
N ASN A 235 -14.73 6.64 26.93
CA ASN A 235 -15.05 5.29 27.37
C ASN A 235 -15.24 4.32 26.20
N ILE A 236 -14.36 4.42 25.20
CA ILE A 236 -14.34 3.51 24.06
C ILE A 236 -13.83 2.17 24.58
N ASP A 237 -14.60 1.10 24.36
CA ASP A 237 -14.20 -0.25 24.74
C ASP A 237 -12.80 -0.53 24.20
N ARG A 238 -11.86 -0.78 25.11
CA ARG A 238 -10.49 -1.14 24.71
C ARG A 238 -10.60 -2.51 24.02
N PRO A 239 -10.26 -2.65 22.73
CA PRO A 239 -10.22 -3.96 22.13
C PRO A 239 -9.24 -4.81 22.93
N THR A 240 -9.66 -6.03 23.28
CA THR A 240 -8.75 -6.94 23.99
C THR A 240 -7.57 -7.23 23.06
N TRP A 241 -6.37 -7.45 23.60
CA TRP A 241 -5.17 -7.72 22.80
C TRP A 241 -5.29 -8.93 21.85
N ALA A 242 -6.35 -9.74 21.99
CA ALA A 242 -6.71 -10.81 21.07
C ALA A 242 -7.37 -10.32 19.75
N ASP A 243 -7.94 -9.11 19.74
CA ASP A 243 -8.73 -8.58 18.62
C ASP A 243 -7.96 -7.58 17.73
N VAL A 244 -6.83 -7.05 18.22
CA VAL A 244 -6.01 -6.05 17.54
C VAL A 244 -4.58 -6.55 17.41
N GLY A 245 -4.21 -6.98 16.20
CA GLY A 245 -2.79 -7.09 15.84
C GLY A 245 -2.08 -5.74 16.01
N PRO A 246 -0.75 -5.72 16.16
CA PRO A 246 0.00 -4.60 16.76
C PRO A 246 -0.08 -3.24 16.05
N ASN A 247 -0.79 -3.13 14.92
CA ASN A 247 -0.98 -1.88 14.19
C ASN A 247 -2.36 -1.88 13.52
N PHE A 248 -3.41 -1.44 14.22
CA PHE A 248 -4.57 -0.68 13.71
C PHE A 248 -5.82 -0.93 14.57
N CYS A 249 -6.42 0.16 15.07
CA CYS A 249 -7.78 0.18 15.60
C CYS A 249 -8.77 0.04 14.45
N ASN A 250 -9.44 -1.11 14.35
CA ASN A 250 -10.73 -1.22 13.68
C ASN A 250 -11.81 -1.13 14.76
N VAL A 251 -12.63 -0.08 14.73
CA VAL A 251 -13.90 -0.02 15.45
C VAL A 251 -14.98 -0.30 14.41
N ARG A 252 -15.82 -1.31 14.70
CA ARG A 252 -16.93 -1.74 13.84
C ARG A 252 -17.94 -0.63 13.60
#